data_AF-A0A1J6KGI9-F1
#
_entry.id   AF-A0A1J6KGI9-F1
#
_cell.length_a   1.000
_cell.length_b   1.000
_cell.length_c   1.000
_cell.angle_alpha   90.00
_cell.angle_beta   90.00
_cell.angle_gamma   90.00
#
_symmetry.space_group_name_H-M   'P 1'
#
loop_
_entity.id
_entity.type
_entity.pdbx_description
1 polymer ?
#
loop_
_entity_poly.entity_id
_entity_poly.type
_entity_poly.pdbx_seq_one_letter_code
_entity_poly.pdbx_strand_id
1 'polypeptide(L)'
;MALWMEAGSEPKTEKELADLDAISALKQSTAVELKEKGNEYVKMGKKHYSDAIDCYTRAINQNALSDTEQSILYSNRAHVNLLLGNYRRALLDAEDATKLNPSNFKALYRAAKASFSLNLLAEAKEFCERGLQLSSSNEELKKLARQIDIQKSEKERRDAEVSKAVSSAKALVSAFETRRLKIGKAMYQELTGQKKPTLDRNNILHWPVLLLYPEVMSSDFIEDFCETDMFSAHLDMISFAIPPIY
;
A
#
# COMPACT_ATOMS: atom_id res chain seq x y z
N MET A 1 -26.03 -47.42 16.41
CA MET A 1 -26.90 -46.47 17.16
C MET A 1 -26.11 -45.22 17.57
N ALA A 2 -25.13 -44.77 16.76
CA ALA A 2 -24.38 -43.53 17.04
C ALA A 2 -25.13 -42.24 16.64
N LEU A 3 -26.29 -42.36 15.95
CA LEU A 3 -27.12 -41.23 15.50
C LEU A 3 -27.82 -40.44 16.63
N TRP A 4 -27.74 -40.91 17.89
CA TRP A 4 -28.46 -40.35 19.04
C TRP A 4 -27.54 -39.96 20.21
N MET A 5 -26.22 -39.82 20.00
CA MET A 5 -25.34 -39.29 21.04
C MET A 5 -25.44 -37.76 21.10
N GLU A 6 -25.69 -37.23 22.30
CA GLU A 6 -25.64 -35.79 22.57
C GLU A 6 -24.21 -35.25 22.34
N ALA A 7 -24.11 -34.04 21.81
CA ALA A 7 -22.82 -33.40 21.51
C ALA A 7 -22.00 -33.20 22.80
N GLY A 8 -21.04 -34.10 23.05
CA GLY A 8 -20.11 -34.03 24.19
C GLY A 8 -19.99 -35.30 25.05
N SER A 9 -20.75 -36.37 24.78
CA SER A 9 -20.57 -37.64 25.49
C SER A 9 -19.35 -38.42 24.99
N GLU A 10 -18.40 -38.74 25.87
CA GLU A 10 -17.27 -39.62 25.56
C GLU A 10 -17.77 -41.03 25.14
N PRO A 11 -17.25 -41.62 24.05
CA PRO A 11 -17.67 -42.95 23.60
C PRO A 11 -17.26 -43.99 24.65
N LYS A 12 -18.24 -44.74 25.17
CA LYS A 12 -18.01 -45.70 26.27
C LYS A 12 -17.82 -47.12 25.75
N THR A 13 -18.14 -47.38 24.49
CA THR A 13 -18.13 -48.73 23.89
C THR A 13 -17.16 -48.80 22.70
N GLU A 14 -16.46 -49.93 22.55
CA GLU A 14 -15.55 -50.19 21.41
C GLU A 14 -16.23 -50.04 20.04
N LYS A 15 -17.52 -50.36 19.95
CA LYS A 15 -18.35 -50.12 18.75
C LYS A 15 -18.59 -48.65 18.44
N GLU A 16 -18.76 -47.81 19.47
CA GLU A 16 -18.98 -46.36 19.30
C GLU A 16 -17.70 -45.67 18.86
N LEU A 17 -16.54 -46.13 19.37
CA LEU A 17 -15.23 -45.67 18.92
C LEU A 17 -15.00 -46.03 17.44
N ALA A 18 -15.29 -47.27 17.05
CA ALA A 18 -15.18 -47.70 15.65
C ALA A 18 -16.12 -46.92 14.71
N ASP A 19 -17.36 -46.63 15.14
CA ASP A 19 -18.30 -45.80 14.37
C ASP A 19 -17.77 -44.35 14.21
N LEU A 20 -17.18 -43.77 15.25
CA LEU A 20 -16.58 -42.43 15.21
C LEU A 20 -15.35 -42.37 14.28
N ASP A 21 -14.49 -43.39 14.33
CA ASP A 21 -13.34 -43.52 13.44
C ASP A 21 -13.76 -43.69 11.97
N ALA A 22 -14.84 -44.45 11.72
CA ALA A 22 -15.40 -44.56 10.38
C ALA A 22 -15.96 -43.21 9.86
N ILE A 23 -16.62 -42.43 10.73
CA ILE A 23 -17.13 -41.10 10.38
C ILE A 23 -15.98 -40.13 10.10
N SER A 24 -14.92 -40.14 10.91
CA SER A 24 -13.76 -39.27 10.72
C SER A 24 -13.00 -39.60 9.42
N ALA A 25 -12.81 -40.89 9.13
CA ALA A 25 -12.21 -41.36 7.89
C ALA A 25 -13.04 -40.96 6.65
N LEU A 26 -14.37 -41.02 6.75
CA LEU A 26 -15.26 -40.58 5.66
C LEU A 26 -15.19 -39.06 5.44
N LYS A 27 -15.11 -38.26 6.51
CA LYS A 27 -14.89 -36.81 6.42
C LYS A 27 -13.53 -36.46 5.82
N GLN A 28 -12.49 -37.21 6.16
CA GLN A 28 -11.16 -37.04 5.56
C GLN A 28 -11.17 -37.36 4.07
N SER A 29 -11.73 -38.51 3.69
CA SER A 29 -11.84 -38.93 2.29
C SER A 29 -12.61 -37.90 1.46
N THR A 30 -13.77 -37.43 1.96
CA THR A 30 -14.56 -36.40 1.27
C THR A 30 -13.82 -35.06 1.16
N ALA A 31 -13.06 -34.65 2.18
CA ALA A 31 -12.23 -33.44 2.11
C ALA A 31 -11.12 -33.54 1.04
N VAL A 32 -10.49 -34.70 0.90
CA VAL A 32 -9.48 -34.97 -0.13
C VAL A 32 -10.09 -34.96 -1.52
N GLU A 33 -11.27 -35.57 -1.71
CA GLU A 33 -11.98 -35.53 -3.01
C GLU A 33 -12.35 -34.10 -3.41
N LEU A 34 -12.85 -33.31 -2.46
CA LEU A 34 -13.20 -31.90 -2.70
C LEU A 34 -11.97 -31.06 -3.07
N LYS A 35 -10.82 -31.34 -2.44
CA LYS A 35 -9.54 -30.72 -2.79
C LYS A 35 -9.17 -31.00 -4.25
N GLU A 36 -9.27 -32.25 -4.69
CA GLU A 36 -8.90 -32.63 -6.07
C GLU A 36 -9.88 -32.04 -7.09
N LYS A 37 -11.19 -32.05 -6.81
CA LYS A 37 -12.18 -31.35 -7.64
C LYS A 37 -11.88 -29.84 -7.75
N GLY A 38 -11.50 -29.22 -6.64
CA GLY A 38 -11.04 -27.83 -6.63
C GLY A 38 -9.83 -27.62 -7.55
N ASN A 39 -8.84 -28.52 -7.50
CA ASN A 39 -7.66 -28.46 -8.37
C ASN A 39 -8.02 -28.61 -9.86
N GLU A 40 -8.98 -29.48 -10.18
CA GLU A 40 -9.49 -29.65 -11.55
C GLU A 40 -10.16 -28.38 -12.07
N TYR A 41 -11.05 -27.77 -11.28
CA TYR A 41 -11.68 -26.51 -11.66
C TYR A 41 -10.67 -25.37 -11.88
N VAL A 42 -9.58 -25.33 -11.09
CA VAL A 42 -8.48 -24.38 -11.33
C VAL A 42 -7.82 -24.61 -12.69
N LYS A 43 -7.63 -25.88 -13.10
CA LYS A 43 -7.08 -26.23 -14.42
C LYS A 43 -8.04 -25.89 -15.57
N MET A 44 -9.35 -26.00 -15.36
CA MET A 44 -10.38 -25.63 -16.35
C MET A 44 -10.42 -24.11 -16.61
N GLY A 45 -9.84 -23.31 -15.73
CA GLY A 45 -9.58 -21.88 -15.96
C GLY A 45 -10.61 -20.94 -15.34
N LYS A 46 -10.54 -19.66 -15.71
CA LYS A 46 -11.17 -18.54 -14.98
C LYS A 46 -12.68 -18.68 -14.73
N LYS A 47 -13.41 -19.33 -15.65
CA LYS A 47 -14.85 -19.55 -15.53
C LYS A 47 -15.24 -20.43 -14.34
N HIS A 48 -14.34 -21.30 -13.89
CA HIS A 48 -14.58 -22.28 -12.83
C HIS A 48 -13.88 -21.93 -11.50
N TYR A 49 -13.30 -20.72 -11.39
CA TYR A 49 -12.62 -20.30 -10.16
C TYR A 49 -13.59 -20.12 -8.98
N SER A 50 -14.84 -19.75 -9.22
CA SER A 50 -15.88 -19.75 -8.18
C SER A 50 -16.13 -21.16 -7.64
N ASP A 51 -16.25 -22.13 -8.54
CA ASP A 51 -16.54 -23.54 -8.20
C ASP A 51 -15.37 -24.16 -7.45
N ALA A 52 -14.13 -23.80 -7.82
CA ALA A 52 -12.93 -24.17 -7.08
C ALA A 52 -12.95 -23.63 -5.63
N ILE A 53 -13.31 -22.35 -5.44
CA ILE A 53 -13.42 -21.74 -4.11
C ILE A 53 -14.49 -22.43 -3.26
N ASP A 54 -15.64 -22.77 -3.85
CA ASP A 54 -16.69 -23.54 -3.15
C ASP A 54 -16.17 -24.91 -2.70
N CYS A 55 -15.53 -25.64 -3.61
CA CYS A 55 -14.93 -26.95 -3.31
C CYS A 55 -13.91 -26.88 -2.16
N TYR A 56 -12.98 -25.92 -2.20
CA TYR A 56 -12.02 -25.73 -1.11
C TYR A 56 -12.69 -25.32 0.20
N THR A 57 -13.72 -24.46 0.15
CA THR A 57 -14.45 -24.03 1.35
C THR A 57 -15.19 -25.20 1.99
N ARG A 58 -15.84 -26.04 1.18
CA ARG A 58 -16.49 -27.28 1.64
C ARG A 58 -15.49 -28.27 2.22
N ALA A 59 -14.29 -28.38 1.65
CA ALA A 59 -13.21 -29.21 2.18
C ALA A 59 -12.71 -28.70 3.54
N ILE A 60 -12.49 -27.39 3.67
CA ILE A 60 -12.09 -26.74 4.93
C ILE A 60 -13.15 -26.97 6.02
N ASN A 61 -14.43 -26.85 5.67
CA ASN A 61 -15.55 -27.02 6.60
C ASN A 61 -15.71 -28.46 7.11
N GLN A 62 -15.12 -29.48 6.47
CA GLN A 62 -15.12 -30.83 7.03
C GLN A 62 -14.31 -30.94 8.32
N ASN A 63 -13.33 -30.04 8.51
CA ASN A 63 -12.45 -29.95 9.67
C ASN A 63 -11.91 -31.30 10.16
N ALA A 64 -11.54 -32.17 9.21
CA ALA A 64 -11.13 -33.55 9.47
C ALA A 64 -9.68 -33.83 9.07
N LEU A 65 -9.03 -32.88 8.38
CA LEU A 65 -7.66 -33.00 7.88
C LEU A 65 -6.64 -32.48 8.91
N SER A 66 -5.38 -32.90 8.76
CA SER A 66 -4.28 -32.36 9.56
C SER A 66 -4.03 -30.88 9.27
N ASP A 67 -3.41 -30.15 10.21
CA ASP A 67 -3.05 -28.73 10.05
C ASP A 67 -2.23 -28.48 8.78
N THR A 68 -1.35 -29.42 8.42
CA THR A 68 -0.53 -29.34 7.21
C THR A 68 -1.39 -29.40 5.94
N GLU A 69 -2.36 -30.31 5.89
CA GLU A 69 -3.26 -30.45 4.75
C GLU A 69 -4.28 -29.30 4.69
N GLN A 70 -4.77 -28.85 5.84
CA GLN A 70 -5.66 -27.71 5.94
C GLN A 70 -4.94 -26.42 5.49
N SER A 71 -3.66 -26.25 5.85
CA SER A 71 -2.82 -25.17 5.32
C SER A 71 -2.74 -25.20 3.79
N ILE A 72 -2.64 -26.39 3.17
CA ILE A 72 -2.63 -26.53 1.71
C ILE A 72 -3.97 -26.07 1.11
N LEU A 73 -5.11 -26.44 1.72
CA LEU A 73 -6.43 -26.00 1.26
C LEU A 73 -6.58 -24.48 1.29
N TYR A 74 -6.26 -23.85 2.42
CA TYR A 74 -6.26 -22.39 2.55
C TYR A 74 -5.32 -21.74 1.52
N SER A 75 -4.12 -22.27 1.35
CA SER A 75 -3.15 -21.79 0.37
C SER A 75 -3.67 -21.90 -1.07
N ASN A 76 -4.36 -22.99 -1.41
CA ASN A 76 -4.98 -23.17 -2.73
C ASN A 76 -6.17 -22.24 -2.95
N ARG A 77 -7.01 -22.03 -1.94
CA ARG A 77 -8.10 -21.03 -2.00
C ARG A 77 -7.55 -19.61 -2.16
N ALA A 78 -6.47 -19.26 -1.45
CA ALA A 78 -5.75 -18.01 -1.60
C ALA A 78 -5.24 -17.80 -3.03
N HIS A 79 -4.73 -18.85 -3.67
CA HIS A 79 -4.27 -18.80 -5.05
C HIS A 79 -5.39 -18.40 -6.01
N VAL A 80 -6.56 -19.04 -5.89
CA VAL A 80 -7.70 -18.74 -6.76
C VAL A 80 -8.23 -17.33 -6.50
N ASN A 81 -8.28 -16.90 -5.24
CA ASN A 81 -8.62 -15.53 -4.88
C ASN A 81 -7.64 -14.51 -5.48
N LEU A 82 -6.33 -14.79 -5.52
CA LEU A 82 -5.35 -13.96 -6.23
C LEU A 82 -5.63 -13.87 -7.72
N LEU A 83 -5.95 -15.00 -8.37
CA LEU A 83 -6.26 -15.03 -9.81
C LEU A 83 -7.54 -14.27 -10.16
N LEU A 84 -8.49 -14.20 -9.22
CA LEU A 84 -9.72 -13.41 -9.35
C LEU A 84 -9.53 -11.92 -9.01
N GLY A 85 -8.39 -11.51 -8.44
CA GLY A 85 -8.15 -10.15 -7.96
C GLY A 85 -8.74 -9.85 -6.58
N ASN A 86 -9.21 -10.87 -5.85
CA ASN A 86 -9.74 -10.75 -4.49
C ASN A 86 -8.60 -10.69 -3.45
N TYR A 87 -7.74 -9.67 -3.54
CA TYR A 87 -6.48 -9.63 -2.79
C TYR A 87 -6.65 -9.70 -1.27
N ARG A 88 -7.68 -9.04 -0.71
CA ARG A 88 -7.93 -9.09 0.74
C ARG A 88 -8.31 -10.49 1.24
N ARG A 89 -9.16 -11.19 0.48
CA ARG A 89 -9.54 -12.57 0.82
C ARG A 89 -8.36 -13.53 0.65
N ALA A 90 -7.57 -13.33 -0.40
CA ALA A 90 -6.36 -14.10 -0.61
C ALA A 90 -5.33 -13.92 0.51
N LEU A 91 -5.17 -12.70 1.03
CA LEU A 91 -4.28 -12.43 2.15
C LEU A 91 -4.73 -13.15 3.41
N LEU A 92 -6.01 -13.06 3.78
CA LEU A 92 -6.56 -13.75 4.95
C LEU A 92 -6.37 -15.27 4.84
N ASP A 93 -6.71 -15.86 3.70
CA ASP A 93 -6.52 -17.29 3.45
C ASP A 93 -5.03 -17.69 3.54
N ALA A 94 -4.13 -16.86 3.01
CA ALA A 94 -2.70 -17.14 3.06
C ALA A 94 -2.14 -16.99 4.49
N GLU A 95 -2.61 -16.02 5.27
CA GLU A 95 -2.25 -15.85 6.66
C GLU A 95 -2.69 -17.06 7.50
N ASP A 96 -3.93 -17.50 7.34
CA ASP A 96 -4.44 -18.70 8.04
C ASP A 96 -3.67 -19.96 7.64
N ALA A 97 -3.31 -20.09 6.36
CA ALA A 97 -2.40 -21.16 5.91
C ALA A 97 -1.03 -21.10 6.60
N THR A 98 -0.45 -19.90 6.77
CA THR A 98 0.86 -19.73 7.45
C THR A 98 0.80 -19.93 8.95
N LYS A 99 -0.35 -19.68 9.60
CA LYS A 99 -0.56 -19.98 11.03
C LYS A 99 -0.58 -21.49 11.27
N LEU A 100 -1.27 -22.23 10.40
CA LEU A 100 -1.36 -23.69 10.47
C LEU A 100 -0.04 -24.38 10.11
N ASN A 101 0.65 -23.91 9.08
CA ASN A 101 1.96 -24.42 8.69
C ASN A 101 2.89 -23.27 8.29
N PRO A 102 3.76 -22.82 9.22
CA PRO A 102 4.75 -21.77 8.95
C PRO A 102 5.75 -22.14 7.84
N SER A 103 5.98 -23.43 7.59
CA SER A 103 6.90 -23.94 6.58
C SER A 103 6.29 -24.00 5.16
N ASN A 104 5.01 -23.64 5.01
CA ASN A 104 4.33 -23.63 3.71
C ASN A 104 4.78 -22.44 2.85
N PHE A 105 5.86 -22.64 2.09
CA PHE A 105 6.42 -21.63 1.20
C PHE A 105 5.41 -21.04 0.21
N LYS A 106 4.50 -21.86 -0.33
CA LYS A 106 3.48 -21.39 -1.30
C LYS A 106 2.51 -20.41 -0.64
N ALA A 107 2.15 -20.63 0.63
CA ALA A 107 1.31 -19.71 1.38
C ALA A 107 2.03 -18.37 1.60
N LEU A 108 3.30 -18.38 2.02
CA LEU A 108 4.10 -17.15 2.20
C LEU A 108 4.24 -16.34 0.90
N TYR A 109 4.53 -17.00 -0.22
CA TYR A 109 4.59 -16.32 -1.53
C TYR A 109 3.24 -15.68 -1.89
N ARG A 110 2.13 -16.40 -1.66
CA ARG A 110 0.78 -15.91 -1.94
C ARG A 110 0.40 -14.74 -1.02
N ALA A 111 0.77 -14.79 0.26
CA ALA A 111 0.60 -13.69 1.22
C ALA A 111 1.38 -12.45 0.77
N ALA A 112 2.68 -12.60 0.45
CA ALA A 112 3.51 -11.50 -0.04
C ALA A 112 2.91 -10.85 -1.30
N LYS A 113 2.45 -11.66 -2.27
CA LYS A 113 1.83 -11.17 -3.50
C LYS A 113 0.50 -10.47 -3.25
N ALA A 114 -0.32 -10.98 -2.33
CA ALA A 114 -1.59 -10.36 -1.93
C ALA A 114 -1.35 -9.00 -1.24
N SER A 115 -0.43 -8.95 -0.26
CA SER A 115 -0.06 -7.73 0.45
C SER A 115 0.53 -6.68 -0.49
N PHE A 116 1.40 -7.09 -1.41
CA PHE A 116 1.95 -6.19 -2.43
C PHE A 116 0.85 -5.58 -3.31
N SER A 117 -0.12 -6.39 -3.74
CA SER A 117 -1.26 -5.91 -4.53
C SER A 117 -2.19 -4.96 -3.76
N LEU A 118 -2.20 -5.05 -2.43
CA LEU A 118 -2.93 -4.15 -1.53
C LEU A 118 -2.11 -2.90 -1.10
N ASN A 119 -0.90 -2.73 -1.64
CA ASN A 119 0.04 -1.67 -1.24
C ASN A 119 0.44 -1.71 0.26
N LEU A 120 0.34 -2.90 0.87
CA LEU A 120 0.79 -3.21 2.23
C LEU A 120 2.26 -3.64 2.16
N LEU A 121 3.14 -2.68 1.88
CA LEU A 121 4.53 -2.93 1.52
C LEU A 121 5.38 -3.50 2.66
N ALA A 122 5.09 -3.14 3.91
CA ALA A 122 5.83 -3.63 5.07
C ALA A 122 5.53 -5.11 5.31
N GLU A 123 4.25 -5.47 5.33
CA GLU A 123 3.76 -6.83 5.48
C GLU A 123 4.21 -7.71 4.31
N ALA A 124 4.15 -7.19 3.08
CA ALA A 124 4.64 -7.91 1.90
C ALA A 124 6.12 -8.26 2.02
N LYS A 125 6.94 -7.33 2.53
CA LYS A 125 8.38 -7.55 2.76
C LYS A 125 8.62 -8.63 3.80
N GLU A 126 7.90 -8.60 4.92
CA GLU A 126 8.03 -9.60 5.98
C GLU A 126 7.72 -11.03 5.46
N PHE A 127 6.63 -11.19 4.71
CA PHE A 127 6.30 -12.49 4.10
C PHE A 127 7.36 -12.95 3.09
N CYS A 128 7.93 -12.03 2.31
CA CYS A 128 9.03 -12.32 1.40
C CYS A 128 10.28 -12.78 2.15
N GLU A 129 10.68 -12.10 3.22
CA GLU A 129 11.85 -12.45 4.02
C GLU A 129 11.69 -13.83 4.67
N ARG A 130 10.52 -14.10 5.28
CA ARG A 130 10.19 -15.42 5.83
C ARG A 130 10.21 -16.51 4.75
N GLY A 131 9.68 -16.23 3.56
CA GLY A 131 9.73 -17.17 2.44
C GLY A 131 11.17 -17.45 1.95
N LEU A 132 12.03 -16.44 1.92
CA LEU A 132 13.44 -16.56 1.52
C LEU A 132 14.28 -17.31 2.57
N GLN A 133 13.92 -17.23 3.85
CA GLN A 133 14.54 -18.03 4.91
C GLN A 133 14.29 -19.53 4.69
N LEU A 134 13.10 -19.91 4.21
CA LEU A 134 12.76 -21.31 3.91
C LEU A 134 13.31 -21.79 2.57
N SER A 135 13.31 -20.93 1.55
CA SER A 135 13.79 -21.26 0.20
C SER A 135 14.58 -20.09 -0.39
N SER A 136 15.87 -20.06 -0.06
CA SER A 136 16.81 -19.01 -0.50
C SER A 136 17.08 -19.02 -2.02
N SER A 137 16.72 -20.09 -2.71
CA SER A 137 16.95 -20.26 -4.15
C SER A 137 15.78 -19.76 -5.03
N ASN A 138 14.65 -19.34 -4.44
CA ASN A 138 13.48 -18.99 -5.25
C ASN A 138 13.60 -17.61 -5.93
N GLU A 139 13.85 -17.62 -7.24
CA GLU A 139 14.02 -16.38 -8.03
C GLU A 139 12.75 -15.54 -8.14
N GLU A 140 11.55 -16.14 -8.19
CA GLU A 140 10.29 -15.39 -8.24
C GLU A 140 10.07 -14.57 -6.96
N LEU A 141 10.40 -15.14 -5.80
CA LEU A 141 10.29 -14.45 -4.53
C LEU A 141 11.34 -13.34 -4.39
N LYS A 142 12.57 -13.56 -4.86
CA LYS A 142 13.61 -12.51 -4.92
C LYS A 142 13.18 -11.35 -5.83
N LYS A 143 12.58 -11.66 -6.98
CA LYS A 143 12.05 -10.64 -7.90
C LYS A 143 10.94 -9.82 -7.23
N LEU A 144 10.01 -10.48 -6.53
CA LEU A 144 8.96 -9.80 -5.78
C LEU A 144 9.54 -8.92 -4.66
N ALA A 145 10.51 -9.42 -3.89
CA ALA A 145 11.18 -8.64 -2.85
C ALA A 145 11.84 -7.36 -3.39
N ARG A 146 12.54 -7.45 -4.54
CA ARG A 146 13.11 -6.28 -5.21
C ARG A 146 12.04 -5.26 -5.62
N GLN A 147 10.90 -5.72 -6.15
CA GLN A 147 9.79 -4.84 -6.52
C GLN A 147 9.20 -4.13 -5.29
N ILE A 148 9.06 -4.83 -4.17
CA ILE A 148 8.59 -4.27 -2.89
C ILE A 148 9.57 -3.19 -2.40
N ASP A 149 10.87 -3.46 -2.40
CA ASP A 149 11.89 -2.51 -1.95
C ASP A 149 11.92 -1.23 -2.81
N ILE A 150 11.79 -1.37 -4.13
CA ILE A 150 11.71 -0.22 -5.05
C ILE A 150 10.48 0.63 -4.73
N GLN A 151 9.29 0.02 -4.65
CA GLN A 151 8.06 0.76 -4.35
C GLN A 151 8.09 1.41 -2.97
N LYS A 152 8.69 0.74 -1.98
CA LYS A 152 8.83 1.26 -0.62
C LYS A 152 9.71 2.51 -0.60
N SER A 153 10.89 2.44 -1.22
CA SER A 153 11.81 3.58 -1.35
C SER A 153 11.17 4.76 -2.09
N GLU A 154 10.45 4.50 -3.18
CA GLU A 154 9.72 5.54 -3.93
C GLU A 154 8.61 6.19 -3.12
N LYS A 155 7.91 5.41 -2.29
CA LYS A 155 6.88 5.92 -1.38
C LYS A 155 7.49 6.77 -0.28
N GLU A 156 8.55 6.28 0.38
CA GLU A 156 9.27 7.02 1.42
C GLU A 156 9.85 8.35 0.89
N ARG A 157 10.41 8.36 -0.33
CA ARG A 157 10.89 9.58 -0.96
C ARG A 157 9.76 10.60 -1.20
N ARG A 158 8.61 10.14 -1.71
CA ARG A 158 7.43 10.99 -1.93
C ARG A 158 6.89 11.53 -0.62
N ASP A 159 6.75 10.68 0.40
CA ASP A 159 6.25 11.08 1.71
C ASP A 159 7.19 12.10 2.38
N ALA A 160 8.50 11.94 2.22
CA ALA A 160 9.50 12.90 2.69
C ALA A 160 9.42 14.25 1.95
N GLU A 161 9.24 14.24 0.63
CA GLU A 161 9.06 15.46 -0.17
C GLU A 161 7.79 16.21 0.21
N VAL A 162 6.68 15.49 0.37
CA VAL A 162 5.40 16.06 0.84
C VAL A 162 5.56 16.64 2.24
N SER A 163 6.20 15.91 3.16
CA SER A 163 6.45 16.39 4.53
C SER A 163 7.30 17.67 4.54
N LYS A 164 8.33 17.75 3.70
CA LYS A 164 9.15 18.95 3.52
C LYS A 164 8.33 20.12 2.96
N ALA A 165 7.53 19.89 1.92
CA ALA A 165 6.69 20.94 1.34
C ALA A 165 5.65 21.46 2.36
N VAL A 166 5.05 20.57 3.14
CA VAL A 166 4.09 20.91 4.20
C VAL A 166 4.76 21.70 5.31
N SER A 167 5.96 21.32 5.76
CA SER A 167 6.69 22.05 6.80
C SER A 167 7.12 23.44 6.33
N SER A 168 7.61 23.57 5.09
CA SER A 168 7.92 24.87 4.49
C SER A 168 6.68 25.76 4.34
N ALA A 169 5.55 25.21 3.89
CA ALA A 169 4.30 25.96 3.79
C ALA A 169 3.80 26.42 5.17
N LYS A 170 3.89 25.55 6.19
CA LYS A 170 3.51 25.90 7.57
C LYS A 170 4.41 26.99 8.16
N ALA A 171 5.71 26.92 7.91
CA ALA A 171 6.66 27.97 8.33
C ALA A 171 6.34 29.31 7.66
N LEU A 172 6.02 29.28 6.36
CA LEU A 172 5.63 30.46 5.60
C LEU A 172 4.35 31.10 6.14
N VAL A 173 3.31 30.31 6.43
CA VAL A 173 2.06 30.80 7.03
C VAL A 173 2.32 31.46 8.40
N SER A 174 3.12 30.83 9.25
CA SER A 174 3.51 31.40 10.55
C SER A 174 4.27 32.73 10.40
N ALA A 175 5.14 32.84 9.39
CA ALA A 175 5.85 34.07 9.08
C ALA A 175 4.89 35.20 8.66
N PHE A 176 3.88 34.90 7.85
CA PHE A 176 2.82 35.85 7.47
C PHE A 176 2.01 36.34 8.68
N GLU A 177 1.63 35.43 9.57
CA GLU A 177 0.85 35.76 10.78
C GLU A 177 1.64 36.67 11.73
N THR A 178 2.91 36.32 12.00
CA THR A 178 3.79 37.10 12.88
C THR A 178 3.97 38.53 12.38
N ARG A 179 4.11 38.70 11.07
CA ARG A 179 4.30 40.00 10.40
C ARG A 179 2.98 40.73 10.11
N ARG A 180 1.83 40.15 10.49
CA ARG A 180 0.48 40.68 10.26
C ARG A 180 0.19 41.00 8.78
N LEU A 181 0.78 40.22 7.89
CA LEU A 181 0.62 40.38 6.45
C LEU A 181 -0.72 39.77 6.01
N LYS A 182 -1.44 40.46 5.12
CA LYS A 182 -2.71 40.00 4.57
C LYS A 182 -2.53 39.61 3.10
N ILE A 183 -2.95 38.41 2.75
CA ILE A 183 -2.91 37.91 1.38
C ILE A 183 -4.24 38.27 0.69
N GLY A 184 -4.15 39.10 -0.34
CA GLY A 184 -5.28 39.48 -1.19
C GLY A 184 -5.47 38.55 -2.39
N LYS A 185 -6.44 38.88 -3.25
CA LYS A 185 -6.59 38.20 -4.55
C LYS A 185 -5.38 38.50 -5.43
N ALA A 186 -4.93 37.52 -6.21
CA ALA A 186 -3.86 37.73 -7.19
C ALA A 186 -4.39 38.57 -8.35
N MET A 187 -4.00 39.85 -8.41
CA MET A 187 -4.55 40.81 -9.39
C MET A 187 -3.70 40.97 -10.67
N TYR A 188 -2.53 40.33 -10.77
CA TYR A 188 -1.59 40.53 -11.89
C TYR A 188 -0.83 39.25 -12.28
N GLN A 189 -1.45 38.08 -12.12
CA GLN A 189 -0.81 36.78 -12.37
C GLN A 189 -0.26 36.61 -13.80
N GLU A 190 -0.86 37.27 -14.78
CA GLU A 190 -0.39 37.27 -16.17
C GLU A 190 0.97 37.96 -16.32
N LEU A 191 1.25 38.98 -15.49
CA LEU A 191 2.50 39.75 -15.52
C LEU A 191 3.58 39.15 -14.60
N THR A 192 3.18 38.60 -13.44
CA THR A 192 4.11 38.11 -12.41
C THR A 192 4.38 36.60 -12.47
N GLY A 193 3.59 35.87 -13.27
CA GLY A 193 3.59 34.40 -13.25
C GLY A 193 3.15 33.80 -11.91
N GLN A 194 3.57 32.55 -11.66
CA GLN A 194 3.24 31.78 -10.44
C GLN A 194 4.33 31.85 -9.35
N LYS A 195 5.09 32.94 -9.28
CA LYS A 195 6.11 33.12 -8.24
C LYS A 195 5.42 33.31 -6.88
N LYS A 196 5.91 32.60 -5.86
CA LYS A 196 5.33 32.58 -4.51
C LYS A 196 6.35 33.08 -3.50
N PRO A 197 5.91 33.71 -2.41
CA PRO A 197 6.80 34.09 -1.32
C PRO A 197 7.52 32.88 -0.74
N THR A 198 8.80 33.05 -0.41
CA THR A 198 9.66 32.02 0.17
C THR A 198 10.31 32.55 1.44
N LEU A 199 10.72 31.62 2.31
CA LEU A 199 11.42 31.94 3.54
C LEU A 199 12.86 31.45 3.42
N ASP A 200 13.82 32.31 3.74
CA ASP A 200 15.23 31.91 3.76
C ASP A 200 15.61 31.17 5.05
N ARG A 201 16.92 30.86 5.20
CA ARG A 201 17.45 30.14 6.37
C ARG A 201 17.40 30.96 7.66
N ASN A 202 17.32 32.29 7.56
CA ASN A 202 17.30 33.22 8.68
C ASN A 202 15.87 33.65 9.05
N ASN A 203 14.85 32.97 8.50
CA ASN A 203 13.43 33.33 8.61
C ASN A 203 13.11 34.72 8.03
N ILE A 204 13.89 35.18 7.06
CA ILE A 204 13.64 36.43 6.33
C ILE A 204 12.76 36.09 5.12
N LEU A 205 11.70 36.88 4.95
CA LEU A 205 10.72 36.67 3.89
C LEU A 205 11.22 37.29 2.59
N HIS A 206 11.16 36.50 1.52
CA HIS A 206 11.40 36.94 0.16
C HIS A 206 10.11 36.85 -0.63
N TRP A 207 9.78 37.89 -1.40
CA TRP A 207 8.54 37.92 -2.16
C TRP A 207 8.70 38.64 -3.50
N PRO A 208 7.90 38.27 -4.51
CA PRO A 208 7.86 39.01 -5.75
C PRO A 208 7.18 40.38 -5.57
N VAL A 209 7.74 41.42 -6.20
CA VAL A 209 7.19 42.79 -6.21
C VAL A 209 6.96 43.24 -7.64
N LEU A 210 5.75 43.72 -7.91
CA LEU A 210 5.40 44.38 -9.17
C LEU A 210 5.32 45.89 -8.92
N LEU A 211 6.15 46.66 -9.62
CA LEU A 211 6.11 48.11 -9.63
C LEU A 211 5.30 48.56 -10.85
N LEU A 212 4.30 49.40 -10.64
CA LEU A 212 3.44 49.93 -11.71
C LEU A 212 3.69 51.42 -11.87
N TYR A 213 3.85 51.89 -13.10
CA TYR A 213 4.04 53.30 -13.45
C TYR A 213 2.88 53.77 -14.34
N PRO A 214 1.74 54.20 -13.75
CA PRO A 214 0.54 54.53 -14.50
C PRO A 214 0.73 55.67 -15.50
N GLU A 215 1.60 56.63 -15.18
CA GLU A 215 1.87 57.81 -16.01
C GLU A 215 2.46 57.45 -17.38
N VAL A 216 3.28 56.40 -17.43
CA VAL A 216 3.97 55.92 -18.63
C VAL A 216 3.45 54.56 -19.11
N MET A 217 2.39 54.05 -18.47
CA MET A 217 1.78 52.74 -18.76
C MET A 217 2.79 51.59 -18.81
N SER A 218 3.79 51.61 -17.91
CA SER A 218 4.83 50.59 -17.82
C SER A 218 4.83 49.89 -16.46
N SER A 219 5.56 48.79 -16.36
CA SER A 219 5.71 48.02 -15.13
C SER A 219 7.05 47.31 -15.07
N ASP A 220 7.62 47.18 -13.87
CA ASP A 220 8.79 46.35 -13.60
C ASP A 220 8.45 45.24 -12.61
N PHE A 221 9.08 44.08 -12.78
CA PHE A 221 8.87 42.93 -11.92
C PHE A 221 10.18 42.49 -11.26
N ILE A 222 10.20 42.54 -9.93
CA ILE A 222 11.29 42.02 -9.10
C ILE A 222 10.85 40.64 -8.62
N GLU A 223 11.54 39.60 -9.08
CA GLU A 223 11.15 38.21 -8.76
C GLU A 223 11.36 37.86 -7.29
N ASP A 224 12.40 38.42 -6.68
CA ASP A 224 12.91 38.05 -5.36
C ASP A 224 13.32 39.31 -4.58
N PHE A 225 12.37 39.90 -3.87
CA PHE A 225 12.58 41.07 -3.02
C PHE A 225 12.69 40.63 -1.56
N CYS A 226 13.82 40.90 -0.93
CA CYS A 226 14.03 40.61 0.49
C CYS A 226 13.33 41.66 1.36
N GLU A 227 12.61 41.23 2.40
CA GLU A 227 11.86 42.14 3.27
C GLU A 227 12.71 43.18 4.01
N THR A 228 14.02 42.93 4.17
CA THR A 228 14.95 43.84 4.82
C THR A 228 15.53 44.89 3.87
N ASP A 229 15.31 44.73 2.56
CA ASP A 229 15.89 45.61 1.56
C ASP A 229 15.09 46.91 1.44
N MET A 230 15.80 47.98 1.11
CA MET A 230 15.18 49.26 0.79
C MET A 230 14.76 49.29 -0.68
N PHE A 231 13.59 49.87 -0.95
CA PHE A 231 13.11 50.10 -2.31
C PHE A 231 14.06 50.96 -3.14
N SER A 232 14.74 51.95 -2.52
CA SER A 232 15.69 52.82 -3.21
C SER A 232 16.82 52.05 -3.88
N ALA A 233 17.37 51.02 -3.22
CA ALA A 233 18.44 50.20 -3.77
C ALA A 233 18.01 49.46 -5.05
N HIS A 234 16.72 49.08 -5.15
CA HIS A 234 16.17 48.43 -6.33
C HIS A 234 15.82 49.44 -7.44
N LEU A 235 15.27 50.60 -7.07
CA LEU A 235 14.95 51.67 -8.01
C LEU A 235 16.20 52.26 -8.68
N ASP A 236 17.30 52.39 -7.94
CA ASP A 236 18.58 52.83 -8.49
C ASP A 236 19.02 51.88 -9.61
N MET A 237 18.99 50.56 -9.38
CA MET A 237 19.35 49.57 -10.42
C MET A 237 18.46 49.63 -11.66
N ILE A 238 17.16 49.90 -11.50
CA ILE A 238 16.22 50.02 -12.62
C ILE A 238 16.49 51.32 -13.41
N SER A 239 16.78 52.43 -12.72
CA SER A 239 17.00 53.73 -13.34
C SER A 239 18.26 53.81 -14.22
N PHE A 240 19.32 53.06 -13.89
CA PHE A 240 20.56 53.02 -14.67
C PHE A 240 20.51 52.09 -15.90
N ALA A 241 19.45 51.28 -16.05
CA ALA A 241 19.27 50.38 -17.19
C ALA A 241 18.60 51.05 -18.41
N ILE A 242 18.10 52.28 -18.27
CA ILE A 242 17.49 53.04 -19.36
C ILE A 242 18.58 53.89 -20.03
N PRO A 243 18.97 53.63 -21.30
CA PRO A 243 19.91 54.48 -21.99
C PRO A 243 19.33 55.90 -22.13
N PRO A 244 20.14 56.96 -22.01
CA PRO A 244 19.65 58.32 -22.16
C PRO A 244 19.04 58.48 -23.55
N ILE A 245 17.76 58.87 -23.57
CA ILE A 245 17.07 59.26 -24.79
C ILE A 245 17.67 60.61 -25.19
N TYR A 246 18.56 60.58 -26.19
CA TYR A 246 19.10 61.77 -26.85
C TYR A 246 18.04 62.48 -27.68
#